data_AF-A0AAN8PFN6-F1
#
_entry.id   AF-A0AAN8PFN6-F1
#
_cell.length_a   1.000
_cell.length_b   1.000
_cell.length_c   1.000
_cell.angle_alpha   90.00
_cell.angle_beta   90.00
_cell.angle_gamma   90.00
#
_symmetry.space_group_name_H-M   'P 1'
#
loop_
_entity.id
_entity.type
_entity.pdbx_description
1 polymer ?
#
loop_
_entity_poly.entity_id
_entity_poly.type
_entity_poly.pdbx_seq_one_letter_code
_entity_poly.pdbx_strand_id
1 'polypeptide(L)'
;MPSVTFKCDIPEAASSSFFNGIAFVTVKDKVFSPSNAIRHGCETTNILRTHYSQDDTQVNAEHPILIMYTDGGPDHRTTFGSVQIAAICMFMWLDLDFLITARTAPMGSWANLAERVNSNLNLALQNVSLSREHMTDNLEMKGINSLKAARDTARRYPAFKEGLIQSVAPVIELLQERFGHLKLKGEPIVISPSANQESVDDFFKIVKDLMDQNLIENKLTKPDLEKSATLQDFMKKHCRLRNYTFQIKKCANALIENCAYCLFNPPRLPDEVFDTLSFVPDPVVASNNKYESFETVYGQATNDLARPSLMLSSQNKEIDKKNRKILNATKVRDAVLCVECGKPRCVYSETKLTYIEKQAVDRLKELNSFTCGSPLFPHSSKYNSSIIVREGLRCCSTMETTYYSKSTVSLPAVCFHCGVAKSSDFAADQNIQSLQAQYSVVRPICVKCKDDGKEAIVRGKRNVKRLRKM
;
A
#
# COMPACT_ATOMS: atom_id res chain seq x y z
N MET A 1 18.19 0.09 9.97
CA MET A 1 16.97 0.88 9.68
C MET A 1 15.97 0.63 10.81
N PRO A 2 15.46 1.68 11.47
CA PRO A 2 14.47 1.54 12.52
C PRO A 2 13.07 1.25 11.94
N SER A 3 12.25 0.55 12.71
CA SER A 3 10.81 0.37 12.51
C SER A 3 10.13 0.59 13.86
N VAL A 4 8.97 1.25 13.86
CA VAL A 4 8.31 1.71 15.08
C VAL A 4 6.90 1.14 15.17
N THR A 5 6.59 0.53 16.31
CA THR A 5 5.24 0.18 16.71
C THR A 5 4.89 0.99 17.94
N PHE A 6 3.84 1.81 17.87
CA PHE A 6 3.40 2.62 19.00
C PHE A 6 2.06 2.08 19.52
N LYS A 7 2.08 1.50 20.73
CA LYS A 7 0.85 1.15 21.44
C LYS A 7 0.39 2.41 22.16
N CYS A 8 -0.70 2.99 21.67
CA CYS A 8 -1.35 4.14 22.29
C CYS A 8 -2.21 3.70 23.47
N ASP A 9 -2.23 4.50 24.54
CA ASP A 9 -3.26 4.43 25.56
C ASP A 9 -4.52 5.12 25.01
N ILE A 10 -5.62 4.37 24.95
CA ILE A 10 -6.88 4.91 24.44
C ILE A 10 -7.45 5.84 25.53
N PRO A 11 -7.57 7.15 25.25
CA PRO A 11 -8.12 8.07 26.23
C PRO A 11 -9.64 7.91 26.35
N GLU A 12 -10.21 8.31 27.49
CA GLU A 12 -11.66 8.28 27.74
C GLU A 12 -12.46 9.18 26.77
N ALA A 13 -11.85 10.27 26.30
CA ALA A 13 -12.48 11.23 25.40
C ALA A 13 -11.71 11.38 24.09
N ALA A 14 -12.42 11.48 22.96
CA ALA A 14 -11.82 11.65 21.64
C ALA A 14 -11.01 12.95 21.46
N SER A 15 -11.25 13.96 22.29
CA SER A 15 -10.49 15.22 22.30
C SER A 15 -9.15 15.12 23.04
N SER A 16 -8.93 14.05 23.79
CA SER A 16 -7.73 13.85 24.59
C SER A 16 -6.55 13.33 23.76
N SER A 17 -5.37 13.30 24.38
CA SER A 17 -4.12 12.98 23.68
C SER A 17 -3.95 11.48 23.42
N PHE A 18 -4.07 11.04 22.17
CA PHE A 18 -3.65 9.71 21.68
C PHE A 18 -2.12 9.54 21.51
N PHE A 19 -1.33 10.25 22.30
CA PHE A 19 0.14 10.23 22.22
C PHE A 19 0.80 9.76 23.51
N ASN A 20 0.00 9.23 24.43
CA ASN A 20 0.48 8.53 25.62
C ASN A 20 0.51 7.03 25.29
N GLY A 21 1.47 6.30 25.83
CA GLY A 21 1.65 4.87 25.59
C GLY A 21 3.10 4.50 25.37
N ILE A 22 3.32 3.27 24.90
CA ILE A 22 4.65 2.65 24.80
C ILE A 22 5.08 2.56 23.34
N ALA A 23 6.29 3.05 23.07
CA ALA A 23 6.93 2.95 21.77
C ALA A 23 7.91 1.76 21.75
N PHE A 24 7.73 0.89 20.76
CA PHE A 24 8.61 -0.23 20.47
C PHE A 24 9.42 0.10 19.22
N VAL A 25 10.74 -0.09 19.29
CA VAL A 25 11.66 0.18 18.18
C VAL A 25 12.43 -1.08 17.83
N THR A 26 12.35 -1.47 16.56
CA THR A 26 13.14 -2.55 16.00
C THR A 26 14.18 -1.97 15.04
N VAL A 27 15.46 -2.26 15.29
CA VAL A 27 16.56 -1.86 14.39
C VAL A 27 17.03 -3.09 13.63
N LYS A 28 16.99 -3.02 12.30
CA LYS A 28 17.37 -4.16 11.43
C LYS A 28 18.22 -3.75 10.24
N ASP A 29 19.02 -4.70 9.75
CA ASP A 29 19.73 -4.56 8.48
C ASP A 29 18.74 -4.68 7.30
N LYS A 30 18.79 -3.72 6.39
CA LYS A 30 17.89 -3.68 5.23
C LYS A 30 18.32 -4.64 4.12
N VAL A 31 19.58 -5.09 4.11
CA VAL A 31 20.08 -6.01 3.08
C VAL A 31 19.45 -7.38 3.26
N PHE A 32 19.52 -7.98 4.45
CA PHE A 32 19.09 -9.35 4.72
C PHE A 32 17.79 -9.45 5.52
N SER A 33 17.33 -8.36 6.13
CA SER A 33 16.01 -8.26 6.77
C SER A 33 15.17 -7.15 6.13
N PRO A 34 14.82 -7.28 4.83
CA PRO A 34 14.06 -6.25 4.13
C PRO A 34 12.69 -6.02 4.78
N SER A 35 12.28 -4.76 4.89
CA SER A 35 10.90 -4.41 5.21
C SER A 35 9.96 -4.91 4.12
N ASN A 36 8.93 -5.63 4.56
CA ASN A 36 7.78 -6.03 3.77
C ASN A 36 6.58 -6.19 4.73
N ALA A 37 5.37 -6.25 4.19
CA ALA A 37 4.14 -6.34 4.98
C ALA A 37 4.11 -7.56 5.93
N ILE A 38 4.57 -8.74 5.49
CA ILE A 38 4.55 -10.00 6.24
C ILE A 38 5.50 -9.91 7.44
N ARG A 39 6.73 -9.44 7.23
CA ARG A 39 7.72 -9.22 8.30
C ARG A 39 7.23 -8.20 9.32
N HIS A 40 6.66 -7.09 8.87
CA HIS A 40 6.09 -6.10 9.79
C HIS A 40 4.92 -6.66 10.60
N GLY A 41 4.08 -7.51 9.99
CA GLY A 41 3.03 -8.24 10.68
C GLY A 41 3.58 -9.20 11.74
N CYS A 42 4.62 -9.97 11.41
CA CYS A 42 5.33 -10.86 12.33
C CYS A 42 5.94 -10.10 13.51
N GLU A 43 6.70 -9.03 13.25
CA GLU A 43 7.32 -8.19 14.28
C GLU A 43 6.27 -7.57 15.23
N THR A 44 5.17 -7.05 14.66
CA THR A 44 4.06 -6.48 15.46
C THR A 44 3.37 -7.55 16.29
N THR A 45 3.13 -8.73 15.72
CA THR A 45 2.53 -9.88 16.43
C THR A 45 3.40 -10.31 17.60
N ASN A 46 4.73 -10.39 17.41
CA ASN A 46 5.66 -10.74 18.47
C ASN A 46 5.64 -9.70 19.61
N ILE A 47 5.61 -8.41 19.27
CA ILE A 47 5.48 -7.33 20.28
C ILE A 47 4.18 -7.49 21.07
N LEU A 48 3.06 -7.71 20.38
CA LEU A 48 1.76 -7.86 21.02
C LEU A 48 1.69 -9.10 21.91
N ARG A 49 2.26 -10.22 21.50
CA ARG A 49 2.31 -11.43 22.33
C ARG A 49 3.20 -11.28 23.55
N THR A 50 4.40 -10.70 23.38
CA THR A 50 5.35 -10.54 24.48
C THR A 50 4.84 -9.58 25.55
N HIS A 51 4.11 -8.52 25.17
CA HIS A 51 3.75 -7.44 26.09
C HIS A 51 2.26 -7.34 26.42
N TYR A 52 1.39 -7.96 25.61
CA TYR A 52 -0.06 -7.81 25.69
C TYR A 52 -0.78 -9.14 25.40
N SER A 53 -0.24 -10.23 25.92
CA SER A 53 -0.91 -11.53 26.00
C SER A 53 -1.05 -11.92 27.46
N GLN A 54 -2.22 -12.44 27.82
CA GLN A 54 -2.54 -12.83 29.21
C GLN A 54 -2.63 -14.35 29.40
N ASP A 55 -2.47 -15.15 28.34
CA ASP A 55 -2.47 -16.61 28.48
C ASP A 55 -1.05 -17.18 28.66
N ASP A 56 -0.96 -18.29 29.40
CA ASP A 56 0.31 -19.00 29.61
C ASP A 56 0.93 -19.52 28.31
N THR A 57 0.12 -19.64 27.25
CA THR A 57 0.55 -20.05 25.90
C THR A 57 1.15 -18.89 25.10
N GLN A 58 0.98 -17.63 25.53
CA GLN A 58 1.35 -16.40 24.82
C GLN A 58 0.82 -16.36 23.38
N VAL A 59 -0.33 -16.97 23.14
CA VAL A 59 -0.93 -17.07 21.80
C VAL A 59 -1.94 -15.96 21.60
N ASN A 60 -2.83 -15.74 22.58
CA ASN A 60 -3.96 -14.84 22.43
C ASN A 60 -3.59 -13.41 22.82
N ALA A 61 -3.99 -12.44 22.00
CA ALA A 61 -3.94 -11.05 22.43
C ALA A 61 -4.87 -10.83 23.63
N GLU A 62 -4.43 -10.06 24.61
CA GLU A 62 -5.21 -9.63 25.79
C GLU A 62 -6.58 -9.08 25.37
N HIS A 63 -6.59 -8.21 24.36
CA HIS A 63 -7.80 -7.65 23.79
C HIS A 63 -8.08 -8.30 22.42
N PRO A 64 -9.28 -8.89 22.20
CA PRO A 64 -9.64 -9.54 20.94
C PRO A 64 -9.96 -8.55 19.80
N ILE A 65 -9.92 -7.24 20.06
CA ILE A 65 -10.07 -6.18 19.05
C ILE A 65 -8.75 -5.45 18.88
N LEU A 66 -8.25 -5.39 17.65
CA LEU A 66 -7.04 -4.64 17.31
C LEU A 66 -7.33 -3.60 16.24
N ILE A 67 -6.95 -2.35 16.49
CA ILE A 67 -6.95 -1.27 15.50
C ILE A 67 -5.52 -0.87 15.23
N MET A 68 -5.07 -1.06 14.00
CA MET A 68 -3.76 -0.63 13.52
C MET A 68 -3.93 0.59 12.62
N TYR A 69 -3.19 1.66 12.92
CA TYR A 69 -3.17 2.88 12.10
C TYR A 69 -1.77 3.12 11.56
N THR A 70 -1.65 3.37 10.26
CA THR A 70 -0.36 3.46 9.55
C THR A 70 -0.30 4.67 8.63
N ASP A 71 0.90 5.03 8.17
CA ASP A 71 1.13 6.10 7.18
C ASP A 71 0.65 5.74 5.76
N GLY A 72 0.35 4.46 5.51
CA GLY A 72 -0.09 3.97 4.22
C GLY A 72 1.02 3.84 3.17
N GLY A 73 2.28 3.71 3.59
CA GLY A 73 3.39 3.32 2.72
C GLY A 73 3.14 1.99 1.99
N PRO A 74 4.01 1.58 1.05
CA PRO A 74 3.79 0.36 0.25
C PRO A 74 3.53 -0.90 1.07
N ASP A 75 4.22 -1.06 2.21
CA ASP A 75 4.10 -2.19 3.12
C ASP A 75 2.86 -2.14 4.04
N HIS A 76 2.13 -1.01 4.03
CA HIS A 76 0.93 -0.78 4.83
C HIS A 76 -0.28 -0.36 3.97
N ARG A 77 -0.17 -0.44 2.66
CA ARG A 77 -1.25 -0.12 1.74
C ARG A 77 -2.28 -1.25 1.72
N THR A 78 -3.36 -1.06 2.47
CA THR A 78 -4.51 -1.99 2.64
C THR A 78 -5.12 -2.55 1.34
N THR A 79 -4.95 -1.87 0.20
CA THR A 79 -5.41 -2.35 -1.12
C THR A 79 -4.49 -3.39 -1.77
N PHE A 80 -3.28 -3.60 -1.24
CA PHE A 80 -2.30 -4.55 -1.75
C PHE A 80 -2.53 -5.94 -1.12
N GLY A 81 -2.45 -6.98 -1.95
CA GLY A 81 -2.68 -8.36 -1.50
C GLY A 81 -1.69 -8.80 -0.44
N SER A 82 -0.42 -8.42 -0.52
CA SER A 82 0.58 -8.70 0.51
C SER A 82 0.21 -8.14 1.89
N VAL A 83 -0.38 -6.94 1.94
CA VAL A 83 -0.83 -6.29 3.17
C VAL A 83 -2.09 -6.95 3.72
N GLN A 84 -3.01 -7.33 2.83
CA GLN A 84 -4.22 -8.08 3.20
C GLN A 84 -3.86 -9.43 3.82
N ILE A 85 -2.91 -10.15 3.23
CA ILE A 85 -2.44 -11.43 3.75
C ILE A 85 -1.69 -11.24 5.08
N ALA A 86 -0.84 -10.22 5.21
CA ALA A 86 -0.21 -9.90 6.49
C ALA A 86 -1.24 -9.66 7.60
N ALA A 87 -2.31 -8.90 7.30
CA ALA A 87 -3.39 -8.66 8.24
C ALA A 87 -4.17 -9.94 8.60
N ILE A 88 -4.45 -10.81 7.62
CA ILE A 88 -5.08 -12.12 7.87
C ILE A 88 -4.17 -12.99 8.75
N CYS A 89 -2.87 -13.06 8.48
CA CYS A 89 -1.91 -13.74 9.34
C CYS A 89 -1.95 -13.18 10.77
N MET A 90 -1.88 -11.86 10.96
CA MET A 90 -1.96 -11.25 12.30
C MET A 90 -3.26 -11.60 13.02
N PHE A 91 -4.39 -11.52 12.31
CA PHE A 91 -5.72 -11.87 12.84
C PHE A 91 -5.77 -13.32 13.34
N MET A 92 -5.20 -14.25 12.58
CA MET A 92 -5.13 -15.66 12.97
C MET A 92 -4.11 -15.92 14.09
N TRP A 93 -2.93 -15.29 14.04
CA TRP A 93 -1.89 -15.48 15.06
C TRP A 93 -2.32 -14.93 16.41
N LEU A 94 -3.07 -13.83 16.46
CA LEU A 94 -3.49 -13.20 17.72
C LEU A 94 -4.88 -13.65 18.20
N ASP A 95 -5.51 -14.59 17.48
CA ASP A 95 -6.90 -15.03 17.64
C ASP A 95 -7.84 -13.84 17.92
N LEU A 96 -7.87 -12.91 16.97
CA LEU A 96 -8.68 -11.69 17.10
C LEU A 96 -10.12 -11.97 16.69
N ASP A 97 -11.04 -11.27 17.33
CA ASP A 97 -12.44 -11.22 16.94
C ASP A 97 -12.69 -10.14 15.90
N PHE A 98 -11.92 -9.05 15.99
CA PHE A 98 -12.01 -7.96 15.03
C PHE A 98 -10.65 -7.25 14.85
N LEU A 99 -10.17 -7.21 13.60
CA LEU A 99 -8.98 -6.46 13.20
C LEU A 99 -9.38 -5.33 12.25
N ILE A 100 -8.94 -4.11 12.53
CA ILE A 100 -9.05 -2.97 11.63
C ILE A 100 -7.64 -2.50 11.29
N THR A 101 -7.22 -2.68 10.04
CA THR A 101 -6.02 -2.04 9.52
C THR A 101 -6.42 -0.79 8.76
N ALA A 102 -5.99 0.37 9.23
CA ALA A 102 -6.30 1.67 8.69
C ALA A 102 -5.02 2.41 8.29
N ARG A 103 -5.14 3.28 7.30
CA ARG A 103 -4.03 4.10 6.81
C ARG A 103 -4.44 5.55 6.64
N THR A 104 -3.48 6.45 6.80
CA THR A 104 -3.68 7.86 6.44
C THR A 104 -3.92 8.00 4.94
N ALA A 105 -4.67 9.04 4.57
CA ALA A 105 -4.70 9.51 3.20
C ALA A 105 -3.29 9.98 2.77
N PRO A 106 -2.97 9.96 1.46
CA PRO A 106 -1.72 10.49 0.94
C PRO A 106 -1.45 11.90 1.47
N MET A 107 -0.18 12.17 1.82
CA MET A 107 0.25 13.43 2.46
C MET A 107 -0.35 13.71 3.85
N GLY A 108 -1.08 12.75 4.42
CA GLY A 108 -1.67 12.81 5.76
C GLY A 108 -0.84 12.12 6.85
N SER A 109 0.42 11.76 6.58
CA SER A 109 1.25 10.99 7.53
C SER A 109 1.47 11.71 8.86
N TRP A 110 1.38 13.04 8.91
CA TRP A 110 1.44 13.82 10.15
C TRP A 110 0.35 13.44 11.18
N ALA A 111 -0.74 12.82 10.74
CA ALA A 111 -1.80 12.32 11.61
C ALA A 111 -1.52 10.90 12.16
N ASN A 112 -0.54 10.19 11.61
CA ASN A 112 -0.10 8.90 12.14
C ASN A 112 0.61 9.12 13.49
N LEU A 113 0.14 8.44 14.53
CA LEU A 113 0.67 8.57 15.89
C LEU A 113 2.15 8.16 15.96
N ALA A 114 2.54 7.13 15.21
CA ALA A 114 3.92 6.63 15.18
C ALA A 114 4.91 7.64 14.58
N GLU A 115 4.47 8.56 13.70
CA GLU A 115 5.36 9.58 13.13
C GLU A 115 5.86 10.57 14.19
N ARG A 116 5.09 10.80 15.26
CA ARG A 116 5.58 11.62 16.38
C ARG A 116 6.70 10.92 17.15
N VAL A 117 6.70 9.59 17.20
CA VAL A 117 7.79 8.82 17.80
C VAL A 117 9.08 8.99 16.98
N ASN A 118 8.99 8.97 15.64
CA ASN A 118 10.14 9.18 14.76
C ASN A 118 10.88 10.50 15.05
N SER A 119 10.16 11.56 15.39
CA SER A 119 10.77 12.84 15.77
C SER A 119 11.63 12.75 17.04
N ASN A 120 11.27 11.88 18.00
CA ASN A 120 12.07 11.60 19.19
C ASN A 120 13.30 10.76 18.84
N LEU A 121 13.16 9.77 17.96
CA LEU A 121 14.30 8.95 17.50
C LEU A 121 15.38 9.80 16.83
N ASN A 122 15.00 10.88 16.13
CA ASN A 122 15.97 11.80 15.54
C ASN A 122 16.88 12.47 16.58
N LEU A 123 16.45 12.64 17.85
CA LEU A 123 17.29 13.18 18.92
C LEU A 123 18.48 12.25 19.21
N ALA A 124 18.24 10.94 19.25
CA ALA A 124 19.30 9.94 19.44
C ALA A 124 20.32 9.90 18.29
N LEU A 125 19.91 10.37 17.11
CA LEU A 125 20.74 10.41 15.90
C LEU A 125 21.48 11.75 15.70
N GLN A 126 21.27 12.73 16.57
CA GLN A 126 21.99 14.01 16.46
C GLN A 126 23.49 13.82 16.67
N ASN A 127 24.28 14.42 15.78
CA ASN A 127 25.74 14.35 15.77
C ASN A 127 26.30 12.92 15.68
N VAL A 128 25.52 11.99 15.12
CA VAL A 128 25.95 10.61 14.90
C VAL A 128 26.38 10.42 13.44
N SER A 129 27.57 9.87 13.25
CA SER A 129 28.03 9.32 11.98
C SER A 129 28.19 7.81 12.15
N LEU A 130 27.60 7.03 11.23
CA LEU A 130 27.60 5.57 11.31
C LEU A 130 28.44 5.00 10.16
N SER A 131 29.37 4.12 10.50
CA SER A 131 30.05 3.24 9.56
C SER A 131 29.98 1.83 10.11
N ARG A 132 29.66 0.86 9.26
CA ARG A 132 29.87 -0.55 9.59
C ARG A 132 31.36 -0.79 9.84
N GLU A 133 31.67 -1.84 10.57
CA GLU A 133 33.05 -2.28 10.70
C GLU A 133 33.61 -2.79 9.37
N HIS A 134 34.93 -2.79 9.29
CA HIS A 134 35.63 -3.38 8.15
C HIS A 134 35.49 -4.90 8.23
N MET A 135 35.07 -5.54 7.13
CA MET A 135 35.08 -7.01 7.03
C MET A 135 36.52 -7.50 6.82
N THR A 136 36.75 -8.80 6.76
CA THR A 136 38.05 -9.32 6.31
C THR A 136 38.31 -8.86 4.87
N ASP A 137 39.57 -8.54 4.53
CA ASP A 137 39.95 -7.94 3.23
C ASP A 137 39.43 -8.73 2.01
N ASN A 138 39.38 -10.06 2.11
CA ASN A 138 38.87 -10.94 1.07
C ASN A 138 37.35 -10.84 0.84
N LEU A 139 36.60 -10.31 1.81
CA LEU A 139 35.16 -10.07 1.73
C LEU A 139 34.82 -8.62 1.36
N GLU A 140 35.78 -7.69 1.40
CA GLU A 140 35.61 -6.29 1.00
C GLU A 140 35.60 -6.12 -0.54
N MET A 141 34.50 -6.58 -1.14
CA MET A 141 34.32 -6.58 -2.60
C MET A 141 33.93 -5.20 -3.13
N LYS A 142 34.71 -4.69 -4.10
CA LYS A 142 34.43 -3.42 -4.79
C LYS A 142 33.23 -3.55 -5.75
N GLY A 143 32.48 -2.45 -5.90
CA GLY A 143 31.40 -2.34 -6.89
C GLY A 143 30.01 -2.81 -6.43
N ILE A 144 29.84 -3.17 -5.16
CA ILE A 144 28.55 -3.54 -4.58
C ILE A 144 27.81 -2.27 -4.09
N ASN A 145 27.18 -1.57 -5.02
CA ASN A 145 26.58 -0.24 -4.75
C ASN A 145 25.06 -0.25 -4.57
N SER A 146 24.44 -1.42 -4.41
CA SER A 146 22.98 -1.51 -4.20
C SER A 146 22.62 -2.68 -3.29
N LEU A 147 21.47 -2.57 -2.61
CA LEU A 147 20.91 -3.65 -1.78
C LEU A 147 20.72 -4.94 -2.59
N LYS A 148 20.31 -4.83 -3.86
CA LYS A 148 20.16 -5.99 -4.75
C LYS A 148 21.52 -6.64 -5.04
N ALA A 149 22.53 -5.85 -5.39
CA ALA A 149 23.88 -6.35 -5.65
C ALA A 149 24.44 -7.06 -4.40
N ALA A 150 24.25 -6.50 -3.22
CA ALA A 150 24.68 -7.12 -1.96
C ALA A 150 24.00 -8.48 -1.73
N ARG A 151 22.68 -8.57 -1.93
CA ARG A 151 21.93 -9.84 -1.84
C ARG A 151 22.38 -10.86 -2.89
N ASP A 152 22.57 -10.44 -4.13
CA ASP A 152 22.98 -11.33 -5.23
C ASP A 152 24.44 -11.83 -5.03
N THR A 153 25.31 -11.04 -4.40
CA THR A 153 26.64 -11.46 -3.99
C THR A 153 26.58 -12.43 -2.82
N ALA A 154 25.79 -12.14 -1.78
CA ALA A 154 25.58 -13.02 -0.63
C ALA A 154 25.05 -14.41 -1.02
N ARG A 155 24.21 -14.51 -2.07
CA ARG A 155 23.75 -15.80 -2.61
C ARG A 155 24.87 -16.62 -3.24
N ARG A 156 25.87 -15.97 -3.83
CA ARG A 156 27.00 -16.64 -4.49
C ARG A 156 28.13 -16.95 -3.51
N TYR A 157 28.27 -16.14 -2.46
CA TYR A 157 29.33 -16.22 -1.47
C TYR A 157 28.71 -16.13 -0.07
N PRO A 158 28.35 -17.25 0.57
CA PRO A 158 27.76 -17.24 1.92
C PRO A 158 28.61 -16.46 2.93
N ALA A 159 29.94 -16.66 2.92
CA ALA A 159 30.87 -15.95 3.81
C ALA A 159 30.74 -14.42 3.75
N PHE A 160 30.37 -13.85 2.58
CA PHE A 160 30.10 -12.41 2.45
C PHE A 160 28.85 -11.99 3.23
N LYS A 161 27.80 -12.83 3.26
CA LYS A 161 26.60 -12.62 4.06
C LYS A 161 26.94 -12.57 5.55
N GLU A 162 27.66 -13.57 6.05
CA GLU A 162 28.05 -13.64 7.46
C GLU A 162 28.94 -12.45 7.85
N GLY A 163 29.96 -12.14 7.05
CA GLY A 163 30.84 -10.99 7.28
C GLY A 163 30.09 -9.65 7.25
N LEU A 164 29.12 -9.48 6.34
CA LEU A 164 28.34 -8.25 6.26
C LEU A 164 27.37 -8.12 7.44
N ILE A 165 26.78 -9.21 7.91
CA ILE A 165 25.95 -9.21 9.13
C ILE A 165 26.80 -8.82 10.35
N GLN A 166 27.96 -9.45 10.51
CA GLN A 166 28.87 -9.17 11.63
C GLN A 166 29.36 -7.73 11.62
N SER A 167 29.78 -7.21 10.46
CA SER A 167 30.26 -5.83 10.37
C SER A 167 29.19 -4.76 10.67
N VAL A 168 27.91 -5.05 10.44
CA VAL A 168 26.80 -4.13 10.71
C VAL A 168 26.28 -4.25 12.15
N ALA A 169 26.51 -5.38 12.83
CA ALA A 169 25.98 -5.64 14.16
C ALA A 169 26.34 -4.56 15.20
N PRO A 170 27.60 -4.08 15.31
CA PRO A 170 27.96 -3.02 16.28
C PRO A 170 27.19 -1.71 16.06
N VAL A 171 26.88 -1.39 14.79
CA VAL A 171 26.07 -0.21 14.45
C VAL A 171 24.61 -0.40 14.86
N ILE A 172 24.08 -1.62 14.71
CA ILE A 172 22.72 -1.94 15.17
C ILE A 172 22.63 -1.84 16.69
N GLU A 173 23.60 -2.42 17.41
CA GLU A 173 23.68 -2.37 18.87
C GLU A 173 23.80 -0.92 19.39
N LEU A 174 24.68 -0.11 18.79
CA LEU A 174 24.81 1.31 19.13
C LEU A 174 23.49 2.06 18.94
N LEU A 175 22.76 1.78 17.87
CA LEU A 175 21.46 2.42 17.62
C LEU A 175 20.39 1.94 18.61
N GLN A 176 20.38 0.65 18.94
CA GLN A 176 19.47 0.08 19.94
C GLN A 176 19.72 0.71 21.32
N GLU A 177 20.98 0.81 21.75
CA GLU A 177 21.35 1.45 23.01
C GLU A 177 20.88 2.92 23.04
N ARG A 178 21.21 3.68 21.99
CA ARG A 178 20.81 5.09 21.89
C ARG A 178 19.31 5.29 21.90
N PHE A 179 18.55 4.46 21.19
CA PHE A 179 17.09 4.54 21.21
C PHE A 179 16.52 4.09 22.56
N GLY A 180 17.12 3.12 23.23
CA GLY A 180 16.69 2.64 24.55
C GLY A 180 16.87 3.68 25.67
N HIS A 181 17.76 4.66 25.48
CA HIS A 181 17.90 5.80 26.41
C HIS A 181 16.80 6.86 26.26
N LEU A 182 16.02 6.82 25.18
CA LEU A 182 14.97 7.78 24.94
C LEU A 182 13.71 7.45 25.73
N LYS A 183 12.93 8.50 26.01
CA LYS A 183 11.60 8.39 26.59
C LYS A 183 10.59 9.14 25.74
N LEU A 184 9.40 8.56 25.57
CA LEU A 184 8.25 9.22 24.99
C LEU A 184 7.31 9.62 26.14
N LYS A 185 7.24 10.92 26.44
CA LYS A 185 6.39 11.46 27.52
C LYS A 185 6.60 10.79 28.90
N GLY A 186 7.83 10.40 29.20
CA GLY A 186 8.19 9.76 30.46
C GLY A 186 8.28 8.24 30.38
N GLU A 187 7.61 7.61 29.41
CA GLU A 187 7.67 6.17 29.17
C GLU A 187 8.94 5.79 28.39
N PRO A 188 9.66 4.73 28.78
CA PRO A 188 10.84 4.28 28.06
C PRO A 188 10.49 3.78 26.66
N ILE A 189 11.37 4.04 25.69
CA ILE A 189 11.31 3.36 24.39
C ILE A 189 11.84 1.93 24.58
N VAL A 190 11.03 0.95 24.21
CA VAL A 190 11.37 -0.47 24.31
C VAL A 190 12.05 -0.93 23.03
N ILE A 191 13.23 -1.53 23.14
CA ILE A 191 13.90 -2.15 21.99
C ILE A 191 13.35 -3.56 21.79
N SER A 192 12.80 -3.79 20.59
CA SER A 192 12.26 -5.10 20.21
C SER A 192 13.16 -5.79 19.19
N PRO A 193 13.42 -7.10 19.34
CA PRO A 193 14.25 -7.83 18.40
C PRO A 193 13.62 -7.85 17.01
N SER A 194 14.45 -7.83 15.97
CA SER A 194 13.99 -8.08 14.60
C SER A 194 13.57 -9.54 14.47
N ALA A 195 12.46 -9.79 13.77
CA ALA A 195 12.09 -11.15 13.43
C ALA A 195 13.19 -11.82 12.58
N ASN A 196 13.55 -13.06 12.90
CA ASN A 196 14.41 -13.85 12.02
C ASN A 196 13.58 -14.41 10.83
N GLN A 197 14.22 -15.07 9.86
CA GLN A 197 13.49 -15.55 8.67
C GLN A 197 12.53 -16.70 9.02
N GLU A 198 12.91 -17.59 9.93
CA GLU A 198 12.08 -18.71 10.38
C GLU A 198 10.76 -18.24 10.99
N SER A 199 10.80 -17.26 11.89
CA SER A 199 9.58 -16.66 12.47
C SER A 199 8.70 -15.98 11.42
N VAL A 200 9.29 -15.39 10.38
CA VAL A 200 8.52 -14.79 9.28
C VAL A 200 7.88 -15.87 8.41
N ASP A 201 8.60 -16.96 8.15
CA ASP A 201 8.10 -18.11 7.39
C ASP A 201 6.95 -18.80 8.14
N ASP A 202 7.09 -19.02 9.45
CA ASP A 202 6.03 -19.56 10.32
C ASP A 202 4.83 -18.61 10.39
N PHE A 203 5.09 -17.32 10.52
CA PHE A 203 4.04 -16.30 10.52
C PHE A 203 3.20 -16.37 9.23
N PHE A 204 3.86 -16.52 8.07
CA PHE A 204 3.20 -16.69 6.79
C PHE A 204 2.52 -18.07 6.66
N LYS A 205 3.11 -19.12 7.24
CA LYS A 205 2.63 -20.50 7.11
C LYS A 205 1.19 -20.68 7.60
N ILE A 206 0.73 -19.92 8.60
CA ILE A 206 -0.64 -20.03 9.11
C ILE A 206 -1.71 -19.86 8.02
N VAL A 207 -1.53 -18.91 7.09
CA VAL A 207 -2.51 -18.69 6.02
C VAL A 207 -2.39 -19.77 4.96
N LYS A 208 -1.21 -20.36 4.78
CA LYS A 208 -1.02 -21.51 3.89
C LYS A 208 -1.77 -22.73 4.42
N ASP A 209 -1.64 -22.99 5.70
CA ASP A 209 -2.21 -24.17 6.35
C ASP A 209 -3.73 -24.05 6.46
N LEU A 210 -4.25 -22.85 6.75
CA LEU A 210 -5.69 -22.61 6.94
C LEU A 210 -6.45 -22.26 5.65
N MET A 211 -5.79 -21.70 4.64
CA MET A 211 -6.45 -21.20 3.43
C MET A 211 -5.97 -21.93 2.17
N ASP A 212 -4.67 -21.87 1.86
CA ASP A 212 -4.13 -22.47 0.63
C ASP A 212 -2.60 -22.67 0.67
N GLN A 213 -2.19 -23.94 0.64
CA GLN A 213 -0.79 -24.36 0.68
C GLN A 213 0.05 -23.86 -0.50
N ASN A 214 -0.59 -23.45 -1.60
CA ASN A 214 0.08 -22.96 -2.81
C ASN A 214 0.42 -21.47 -2.77
N LEU A 215 0.05 -20.75 -1.70
CA LEU A 215 0.43 -19.35 -1.55
C LEU A 215 1.96 -19.21 -1.43
N ILE A 216 2.49 -18.20 -2.14
CA ILE A 216 3.93 -17.89 -2.19
C ILE A 216 4.09 -16.42 -1.75
N GLU A 217 4.89 -16.17 -0.71
CA GLU A 217 5.06 -14.84 -0.08
C GLU A 217 5.39 -13.73 -1.09
N ASN A 218 6.24 -14.03 -2.09
CA ASN A 218 6.66 -13.07 -3.11
C ASN A 218 5.68 -12.94 -4.30
N LYS A 219 4.54 -13.63 -4.29
CA LYS A 219 3.50 -13.62 -5.34
C LYS A 219 2.11 -13.44 -4.73
N LEU A 220 1.90 -12.32 -4.07
CA LEU A 220 0.63 -11.96 -3.41
C LEU A 220 -0.09 -10.83 -4.15
N THR A 221 -0.08 -10.84 -5.49
CA THR A 221 -0.86 -9.88 -6.27
C THR A 221 -2.32 -10.29 -6.31
N LYS A 222 -3.25 -9.36 -6.60
CA LYS A 222 -4.69 -9.70 -6.67
C LYS A 222 -4.98 -10.92 -7.57
N PRO A 223 -4.42 -11.03 -8.79
CA PRO A 223 -4.59 -12.23 -9.62
C PRO A 223 -4.03 -13.52 -9.00
N ASP A 224 -3.03 -13.43 -8.13
CA ASP A 224 -2.49 -14.61 -7.44
C ASP A 224 -3.45 -15.07 -6.33
N LEU A 225 -4.00 -14.13 -5.57
CA LEU A 225 -4.97 -14.43 -4.50
C LEU A 225 -6.32 -14.91 -5.04
N GLU A 226 -6.75 -14.40 -6.19
CA GLU A 226 -8.02 -14.79 -6.85
C GLU A 226 -8.03 -16.28 -7.27
N LYS A 227 -6.87 -16.94 -7.36
CA LYS A 227 -6.76 -18.39 -7.68
C LYS A 227 -7.19 -19.29 -6.51
N SER A 228 -7.18 -18.76 -5.29
CA SER A 228 -7.44 -19.52 -4.08
C SER A 228 -8.91 -19.41 -3.67
N ALA A 229 -9.72 -20.41 -4.00
CA ALA A 229 -11.16 -20.39 -3.72
C ALA A 229 -11.46 -20.26 -2.22
N THR A 230 -10.75 -21.00 -1.36
CA THR A 230 -10.91 -20.96 0.10
C THR A 230 -10.57 -19.59 0.67
N LEU A 231 -9.46 -19.00 0.24
CA LEU A 231 -9.08 -17.65 0.65
C LEU A 231 -10.11 -16.62 0.19
N GLN A 232 -10.61 -16.72 -1.04
CA GLN A 232 -11.65 -15.80 -1.53
C GLN A 232 -12.96 -15.95 -0.76
N ASP A 233 -13.36 -17.17 -0.39
CA ASP A 233 -14.54 -17.39 0.47
C ASP A 233 -14.34 -16.77 1.85
N PHE A 234 -13.19 -17.01 2.49
CA PHE A 234 -12.84 -16.37 3.77
C PHE A 234 -12.88 -14.85 3.67
N MET A 235 -12.22 -14.27 2.65
CA MET A 235 -12.21 -12.81 2.46
C MET A 235 -13.60 -12.24 2.20
N LYS A 236 -14.48 -12.98 1.51
CA LYS A 236 -15.86 -12.55 1.26
C LYS A 236 -16.72 -12.56 2.53
N LYS A 237 -16.52 -13.56 3.40
CA LYS A 237 -17.29 -13.71 4.65
C LYS A 237 -16.79 -12.79 5.76
N HIS A 238 -15.48 -12.68 5.94
CA HIS A 238 -14.88 -12.02 7.09
C HIS A 238 -14.33 -10.64 6.83
N CYS A 239 -13.98 -10.33 5.57
CA CYS A 239 -13.21 -9.13 5.29
C CYS A 239 -14.05 -8.03 4.64
N ARG A 240 -13.82 -6.79 5.10
CA ARG A 240 -14.30 -5.59 4.45
C ARG A 240 -13.11 -4.81 3.90
N LEU A 241 -12.92 -4.92 2.59
CA LEU A 241 -11.94 -4.10 1.88
C LEU A 241 -12.53 -2.75 1.50
N ARG A 242 -11.84 -1.70 1.92
CA ARG A 242 -12.04 -0.31 1.54
C ARG A 242 -10.70 0.31 1.14
N ASN A 243 -10.73 1.54 0.67
CA ASN A 243 -9.52 2.17 0.17
C ASN A 243 -8.52 2.52 1.29
N TYR A 244 -9.04 2.99 2.43
CA TYR A 244 -8.22 3.38 3.57
C TYR A 244 -8.26 2.39 4.73
N THR A 245 -9.13 1.38 4.67
CA THR A 245 -9.21 0.34 5.68
C THR A 245 -9.31 -1.05 5.08
N PHE A 246 -8.68 -2.03 5.71
CA PHE A 246 -8.97 -3.45 5.52
C PHE A 246 -9.31 -4.04 6.89
N GLN A 247 -10.54 -4.52 7.01
CA GLN A 247 -11.10 -4.97 8.28
C GLN A 247 -11.43 -6.45 8.20
N ILE A 248 -11.25 -7.20 9.28
CA ILE A 248 -11.51 -8.64 9.38
C ILE A 248 -12.30 -8.89 10.65
N LYS A 249 -13.52 -9.42 10.55
CA LYS A 249 -14.39 -9.74 11.70
C LYS A 249 -14.73 -11.23 11.69
N LYS A 250 -14.74 -11.89 12.86
CA LYS A 250 -15.30 -13.24 13.00
C LYS A 250 -16.81 -13.26 12.69
N CYS A 251 -17.35 -14.44 12.40
CA CYS A 251 -18.79 -14.68 12.28
C CYS A 251 -19.44 -14.65 13.66
N ALA A 252 -20.66 -14.12 13.77
CA ALA A 252 -21.44 -14.23 15.01
C ALA A 252 -21.99 -15.65 15.18
N ASN A 253 -22.41 -16.28 14.06
CA ASN A 253 -22.90 -17.65 14.09
C ASN A 253 -22.23 -18.50 13.02
N ALA A 254 -21.13 -19.16 13.38
CA ALA A 254 -20.32 -19.95 12.45
C ALA A 254 -21.08 -21.12 11.80
N LEU A 255 -22.07 -21.71 12.49
CA LEU A 255 -22.89 -22.80 11.97
C LEU A 255 -23.85 -22.32 10.88
N ILE A 256 -24.55 -21.21 11.12
CA ILE A 256 -25.46 -20.60 10.14
C ILE A 256 -24.68 -20.07 8.94
N GLU A 257 -23.53 -19.46 9.17
CA GLU A 257 -22.68 -18.87 8.12
C GLU A 257 -21.83 -19.93 7.37
N ASN A 258 -21.92 -21.21 7.78
CA ASN A 258 -21.11 -22.31 7.27
C ASN A 258 -19.63 -21.91 7.16
N CYS A 259 -19.08 -21.47 8.30
CA CYS A 259 -17.72 -20.97 8.41
C CYS A 259 -16.86 -21.93 9.21
N ALA A 260 -16.00 -22.68 8.52
CA ALA A 260 -15.07 -23.61 9.15
C ALA A 260 -14.10 -22.87 10.10
N TYR A 261 -13.57 -21.71 9.70
CA TYR A 261 -12.61 -20.98 10.53
C TYR A 261 -13.21 -20.58 11.88
N CYS A 262 -14.38 -19.92 11.90
CA CYS A 262 -15.01 -19.50 13.16
C CYS A 262 -15.67 -20.64 13.94
N LEU A 263 -15.90 -21.80 13.33
CA LEU A 263 -16.32 -22.99 14.06
C LEU A 263 -15.21 -23.49 14.99
N PHE A 264 -13.95 -23.44 14.53
CA PHE A 264 -12.78 -23.83 15.32
C PHE A 264 -12.18 -22.67 16.13
N ASN A 265 -12.48 -21.42 15.75
CA ASN A 265 -11.99 -20.20 16.41
C ASN A 265 -13.19 -19.26 16.67
N PRO A 266 -14.09 -19.59 17.63
CA PRO A 266 -15.26 -18.78 17.92
C PRO A 266 -14.86 -17.39 18.46
N PRO A 267 -15.77 -16.39 18.43
CA PRO A 267 -15.54 -15.12 19.10
C PRO A 267 -15.19 -15.31 20.58
N ARG A 268 -14.20 -14.55 21.06
CA ARG A 268 -13.78 -14.49 22.47
C ARG A 268 -14.57 -13.48 23.28
N LEU A 269 -15.07 -12.43 22.63
CA LEU A 269 -15.96 -11.45 23.24
C LEU A 269 -17.29 -12.09 23.64
N PRO A 270 -17.93 -11.63 24.73
CA PRO A 270 -19.30 -12.01 25.07
C PRO A 270 -20.26 -11.72 23.91
N ASP A 271 -21.20 -12.62 23.66
CA ASP A 271 -22.18 -12.53 22.56
C ASP A 271 -22.88 -11.16 22.52
N GLU A 272 -23.31 -10.66 23.69
CA GLU A 272 -23.98 -9.36 23.84
C GLU A 272 -23.13 -8.17 23.37
N VAL A 273 -21.80 -8.26 23.47
CA VAL A 273 -20.88 -7.24 22.96
C VAL A 273 -20.61 -7.49 21.48
N PHE A 274 -20.32 -8.73 21.11
CA PHE A 274 -19.92 -9.10 19.75
C PHE A 274 -21.03 -8.86 18.72
N ASP A 275 -22.28 -9.08 19.10
CA ASP A 275 -23.46 -8.86 18.26
C ASP A 275 -23.68 -7.37 17.95
N THR A 276 -23.22 -6.47 18.81
CA THR A 276 -23.27 -5.02 18.57
C THR A 276 -22.13 -4.52 17.68
N LEU A 277 -21.05 -5.30 17.52
CA LEU A 277 -19.90 -4.90 16.71
C LEU A 277 -20.28 -4.89 15.23
N SER A 278 -20.12 -3.74 14.61
CA SER A 278 -20.24 -3.56 13.17
C SER A 278 -18.89 -3.18 12.56
N PHE A 279 -18.72 -3.49 11.27
CA PHE A 279 -17.60 -2.95 10.52
C PHE A 279 -17.58 -1.43 10.60
N VAL A 280 -16.39 -0.84 10.75
CA VAL A 280 -16.21 0.62 10.72
C VAL A 280 -16.75 1.15 9.39
N PRO A 281 -17.68 2.12 9.42
CA PRO A 281 -18.30 2.64 8.22
C PRO A 281 -17.34 3.55 7.43
N ASP A 282 -17.71 3.76 6.18
CA ASP A 282 -17.09 4.73 5.29
C ASP A 282 -17.74 6.10 5.53
N PRO A 283 -17.04 7.21 5.31
CA PRO A 283 -17.63 8.55 5.42
C PRO A 283 -18.86 8.69 4.52
N VAL A 284 -19.97 9.21 5.06
CA VAL A 284 -21.22 9.48 4.32
C VAL A 284 -21.46 10.99 4.27
N VAL A 285 -21.76 11.54 3.09
CA VAL A 285 -22.03 12.97 2.93
C VAL A 285 -23.52 13.24 3.15
N ALA A 286 -23.81 14.10 4.12
CA ALA A 286 -25.14 14.61 4.42
C ALA A 286 -25.62 15.63 3.38
N SER A 287 -26.90 15.98 3.42
CA SER A 287 -27.52 16.96 2.50
C SER A 287 -26.91 18.37 2.57
N ASN A 288 -26.27 18.71 3.69
CA ASN A 288 -25.60 19.98 3.91
C ASN A 288 -24.13 20.00 3.42
N ASN A 289 -23.69 19.00 2.64
CA ASN A 289 -22.31 18.80 2.18
C ASN A 289 -21.27 18.61 3.30
N LYS A 290 -21.68 18.23 4.51
CA LYS A 290 -20.78 17.76 5.59
C LYS A 290 -20.85 16.24 5.72
N TYR A 291 -19.86 15.65 6.40
CA TYR A 291 -19.93 14.24 6.74
C TYR A 291 -20.91 14.01 7.90
N GLU A 292 -21.66 12.92 7.83
CA GLU A 292 -22.51 12.43 8.92
C GLU A 292 -21.66 12.01 10.14
N SER A 293 -22.29 12.01 11.33
CA SER A 293 -21.63 11.55 12.56
C SER A 293 -21.36 10.04 12.54
N PHE A 294 -20.39 9.57 13.33
CA PHE A 294 -20.11 8.14 13.42
C PHE A 294 -21.31 7.38 14.00
N GLU A 295 -21.94 7.93 15.03
CA GLU A 295 -23.08 7.35 15.74
C GLU A 295 -24.27 7.14 14.80
N THR A 296 -24.52 8.11 13.90
CA THR A 296 -25.57 8.00 12.89
C THR A 296 -25.28 6.85 11.92
N VAL A 297 -24.02 6.68 11.51
CA VAL A 297 -23.65 5.82 10.37
C VAL A 297 -23.23 4.41 10.80
N TYR A 298 -22.82 4.22 12.06
CA TYR A 298 -22.37 2.94 12.57
C TYR A 298 -23.48 1.88 12.45
N GLY A 299 -23.10 0.68 12.00
CA GLY A 299 -24.05 -0.40 11.70
C GLY A 299 -24.74 -0.29 10.34
N GLN A 300 -24.57 0.81 9.60
CA GLN A 300 -25.17 0.97 8.27
C GLN A 300 -24.28 0.45 7.14
N ALA A 301 -24.92 0.05 6.03
CA ALA A 301 -24.23 -0.32 4.80
C ALA A 301 -23.72 0.93 4.07
N THR A 302 -22.43 1.21 4.21
CA THR A 302 -21.77 2.35 3.54
C THR A 302 -20.81 1.90 2.42
N ASN A 303 -20.40 2.88 1.62
CA ASN A 303 -19.45 2.69 0.53
C ASN A 303 -18.44 3.84 0.44
N ASP A 304 -17.35 3.59 -0.28
CA ASP A 304 -16.23 4.52 -0.45
C ASP A 304 -16.48 5.67 -1.45
N LEU A 305 -17.71 5.89 -1.92
CA LEU A 305 -17.96 6.84 -3.00
C LEU A 305 -17.74 8.29 -2.57
N ALA A 306 -17.93 8.62 -1.30
CA ALA A 306 -17.75 9.95 -0.74
C ALA A 306 -16.28 10.44 -0.66
N ARG A 307 -15.32 9.63 -1.15
CA ARG A 307 -13.91 9.98 -1.15
C ARG A 307 -13.63 11.19 -2.05
N PRO A 308 -12.83 12.19 -1.60
CA PRO A 308 -12.52 13.37 -2.40
C PRO A 308 -11.95 13.06 -3.79
N SER A 309 -11.13 12.01 -3.92
CA SER A 309 -10.52 11.59 -5.20
C SER A 309 -11.53 11.02 -6.23
N LEU A 310 -12.76 10.73 -5.79
CA LEU A 310 -13.89 10.31 -6.63
C LEU A 310 -14.88 11.44 -6.90
N MET A 311 -14.83 12.53 -6.12
CA MET A 311 -15.68 13.70 -6.28
C MET A 311 -15.14 14.64 -7.39
N LEU A 312 -16.00 15.44 -8.04
CA LEU A 312 -15.59 16.37 -9.12
C LEU A 312 -15.53 17.74 -8.47
N SER A 313 -14.40 18.41 -8.61
CA SER A 313 -14.37 19.85 -8.43
C SER A 313 -14.65 20.54 -9.77
N SER A 314 -15.60 21.47 -9.78
CA SER A 314 -15.83 22.37 -10.92
C SER A 314 -14.59 23.22 -11.21
N GLN A 315 -13.80 23.55 -10.18
CA GLN A 315 -12.58 24.35 -10.31
C GLN A 315 -11.52 23.61 -11.13
N ASN A 316 -11.34 22.30 -10.92
CA ASN A 316 -10.34 21.52 -11.65
C ASN A 316 -10.59 21.51 -13.17
N LYS A 317 -11.87 21.47 -13.58
CA LYS A 317 -12.22 21.58 -15.01
C LYS A 317 -11.86 22.94 -15.59
N GLU A 318 -12.01 24.01 -14.81
CA GLU A 318 -11.62 25.36 -15.24
C GLU A 318 -10.10 25.52 -15.32
N ILE A 319 -9.34 24.91 -14.39
CA ILE A 319 -7.87 24.85 -14.45
C ILE A 319 -7.42 24.15 -15.75
N ASP A 320 -8.00 22.98 -16.05
CA ASP A 320 -7.70 22.26 -17.28
C ASP A 320 -8.04 23.07 -18.55
N LYS A 321 -9.16 23.82 -18.54
CA LYS A 321 -9.53 24.70 -19.66
C LYS A 321 -8.51 25.80 -19.87
N LYS A 322 -8.05 26.45 -18.79
CA LYS A 322 -6.98 27.48 -18.86
C LYS A 322 -5.69 26.90 -19.44
N ASN A 323 -5.38 25.66 -19.10
CA ASN A 323 -4.16 24.97 -19.54
C ASN A 323 -4.32 24.13 -20.83
N ARG A 324 -5.41 24.33 -21.59
CA ARG A 324 -5.72 23.52 -22.79
C ARG A 324 -4.60 23.49 -23.83
N LYS A 325 -3.81 24.58 -23.95
CA LYS A 325 -2.67 24.65 -24.87
C LYS A 325 -1.58 23.64 -24.49
N ILE A 326 -1.33 23.42 -23.20
CA ILE A 326 -0.31 22.49 -22.70
C ILE A 326 -0.88 21.06 -22.62
N LEU A 327 -2.16 20.87 -22.30
CA LEU A 327 -2.78 19.55 -22.09
C LEU A 327 -3.12 18.81 -23.40
N ASN A 328 -2.11 18.58 -24.25
CA ASN A 328 -2.24 17.89 -25.53
C ASN A 328 -1.11 16.88 -25.79
N ALA A 329 -1.29 16.02 -26.80
CA ALA A 329 -0.41 14.89 -27.11
C ALA A 329 1.07 15.27 -27.35
N THR A 330 1.35 16.41 -27.99
CA THR A 330 2.73 16.84 -28.32
C THR A 330 3.48 17.42 -27.11
N LYS A 331 2.78 17.59 -25.99
CA LYS A 331 3.30 18.16 -24.75
C LYS A 331 3.44 17.14 -23.63
N VAL A 332 3.10 15.88 -23.88
CA VAL A 332 3.36 14.77 -22.94
C VAL A 332 4.87 14.54 -22.84
N ARG A 333 5.40 14.44 -21.62
CA ARG A 333 6.83 14.23 -21.34
C ARG A 333 7.13 12.97 -20.56
N ASP A 334 6.21 12.58 -19.68
CA ASP A 334 6.32 11.39 -18.85
C ASP A 334 4.94 10.96 -18.34
N ALA A 335 4.88 9.95 -17.46
CA ALA A 335 3.71 9.61 -16.67
C ALA A 335 4.05 9.41 -15.19
N VAL A 336 3.10 9.77 -14.33
CA VAL A 336 3.16 9.57 -12.88
C VAL A 336 2.02 8.65 -12.45
N LEU A 337 2.28 7.73 -11.53
CA LEU A 337 1.26 6.83 -11.01
C LEU A 337 0.44 7.52 -9.93
N CYS A 338 -0.88 7.44 -10.04
CA CYS A 338 -1.75 7.84 -8.96
C CYS A 338 -1.67 6.84 -7.80
N VAL A 339 -1.40 7.35 -6.61
CA VAL A 339 -1.16 6.54 -5.41
C VAL A 339 -2.45 5.93 -4.87
N GLU A 340 -3.60 6.48 -5.25
CA GLU A 340 -4.93 5.98 -4.88
C GLU A 340 -5.37 4.86 -5.84
N CYS A 341 -5.50 5.16 -7.14
CA CYS A 341 -6.06 4.20 -8.11
C CYS A 341 -5.03 3.40 -8.90
N GLY A 342 -3.73 3.71 -8.80
CA GLY A 342 -2.66 3.04 -9.55
C GLY A 342 -2.58 3.40 -11.03
N LYS A 343 -3.51 4.22 -11.56
CA LYS A 343 -3.49 4.61 -12.98
C LYS A 343 -2.33 5.57 -13.26
N PRO A 344 -1.56 5.38 -14.35
CA PRO A 344 -0.64 6.40 -14.81
C PRO A 344 -1.41 7.61 -15.36
N ARG A 345 -0.94 8.81 -15.05
CA ARG A 345 -1.44 10.09 -15.57
C ARG A 345 -0.31 10.82 -16.30
N CYS A 346 -0.63 11.46 -17.41
CA CYS A 346 0.37 12.16 -18.22
C CYS A 346 0.92 13.37 -17.49
N VAL A 347 2.24 13.49 -17.51
CA VAL A 347 2.96 14.70 -17.14
C VAL A 347 3.18 15.53 -18.40
N TYR A 348 2.72 16.77 -18.38
CA TYR A 348 2.79 17.71 -19.49
C TYR A 348 3.77 18.83 -19.21
N SER A 349 4.49 19.26 -20.25
CA SER A 349 5.25 20.51 -20.23
C SER A 349 5.38 21.09 -21.63
N GLU A 350 5.48 22.42 -21.71
CA GLU A 350 5.60 23.14 -22.98
C GLU A 350 6.84 22.69 -23.77
N THR A 351 7.96 22.56 -23.07
CA THR A 351 9.27 22.16 -23.61
C THR A 351 9.69 20.78 -23.09
N LYS A 352 10.79 20.24 -23.60
CA LYS A 352 11.39 19.02 -23.06
C LYS A 352 11.91 19.31 -21.65
N LEU A 353 11.63 18.41 -20.70
CA LEU A 353 12.11 18.56 -19.33
C LEU A 353 13.65 18.61 -19.31
N THR A 354 14.18 19.61 -18.61
CA THR A 354 15.60 19.68 -18.26
C THR A 354 15.98 18.55 -17.31
N TYR A 355 17.28 18.32 -17.13
CA TYR A 355 17.77 17.31 -16.20
C TYR A 355 17.24 17.52 -14.77
N ILE A 356 17.22 18.77 -14.29
CA ILE A 356 16.75 19.13 -12.94
C ILE A 356 15.24 18.91 -12.81
N GLU A 357 14.46 19.32 -13.82
CA GLU A 357 13.01 19.12 -13.82
C GLU A 357 12.64 17.64 -13.86
N LYS A 358 13.37 16.84 -14.66
CA LYS A 358 13.19 15.39 -14.71
C LYS A 358 13.48 14.78 -13.34
N GLN A 359 14.57 15.15 -12.68
CA GLN A 359 14.84 14.70 -11.31
C GLN A 359 13.71 15.08 -10.34
N ALA A 360 13.12 16.27 -10.47
CA ALA A 360 12.02 16.68 -9.60
C ALA A 360 10.78 15.79 -9.80
N VAL A 361 10.45 15.44 -11.05
CA VAL A 361 9.36 14.50 -11.37
C VAL A 361 9.69 13.08 -10.89
N ASP A 362 10.93 12.62 -11.09
CA ASP A 362 11.37 11.29 -10.64
C ASP A 362 11.30 11.15 -9.11
N ARG A 363 11.69 12.18 -8.36
CA ARG A 363 11.52 12.21 -6.89
C ARG A 363 10.06 12.09 -6.48
N LEU A 364 9.13 12.78 -7.16
CA LEU A 364 7.70 12.64 -6.86
C LEU A 364 7.18 11.22 -7.13
N LYS A 365 7.69 10.57 -8.19
CA LYS A 365 7.36 9.17 -8.53
C LYS A 365 7.92 8.21 -7.49
N GLU A 366 9.15 8.42 -7.03
CA GLU A 366 9.76 7.63 -5.95
C GLU A 366 9.02 7.78 -4.62
N LEU A 367 8.63 9.02 -4.29
CA LEU A 367 7.84 9.33 -3.09
C LEU A 367 6.41 8.79 -3.16
N ASN A 368 5.92 8.38 -4.34
CA ASN A 368 4.54 7.97 -4.55
C ASN A 368 3.57 8.97 -3.87
N SER A 369 3.63 10.23 -4.28
CA SER A 369 2.90 11.34 -3.64
C SER A 369 1.74 11.91 -4.46
N PHE A 370 1.55 11.43 -5.69
CA PHE A 370 0.57 12.01 -6.62
C PHE A 370 -0.82 11.35 -6.52
N THR A 371 -1.87 12.17 -6.41
CA THR A 371 -3.27 11.72 -6.44
C THR A 371 -4.03 12.37 -7.61
N CYS A 372 -4.90 11.59 -8.28
CA CYS A 372 -5.77 12.13 -9.32
C CYS A 372 -6.61 13.29 -8.76
N GLY A 373 -6.69 14.39 -9.51
CA GLY A 373 -7.43 15.58 -9.09
C GLY A 373 -6.59 16.63 -8.38
N SER A 374 -5.33 16.32 -8.06
CA SER A 374 -4.38 17.26 -7.44
C SER A 374 -3.38 17.78 -8.47
N PRO A 375 -2.83 19.00 -8.28
CA PRO A 375 -1.69 19.46 -9.06
C PRO A 375 -0.49 18.53 -8.82
N LEU A 376 0.41 18.44 -9.79
CA LEU A 376 1.61 17.59 -9.68
C LEU A 376 2.59 18.12 -8.64
N PHE A 377 2.70 19.45 -8.54
CA PHE A 377 3.53 20.14 -7.57
C PHE A 377 2.67 21.08 -6.72
N PRO A 378 3.04 21.33 -5.45
CA PRO A 378 2.34 22.30 -4.60
C PRO A 378 2.32 23.70 -5.21
N HIS A 379 1.34 24.54 -4.82
CA HIS A 379 1.22 25.90 -5.34
C HIS A 379 2.43 26.80 -5.09
N SER A 380 3.21 26.52 -4.05
CA SER A 380 4.46 27.21 -3.72
C SER A 380 5.66 26.80 -4.60
N SER A 381 5.55 25.71 -5.35
CA SER A 381 6.62 25.22 -6.20
C SER A 381 6.73 26.04 -7.49
N LYS A 382 7.97 26.36 -7.89
CA LYS A 382 8.26 27.00 -9.18
C LYS A 382 7.83 26.16 -10.40
N TYR A 383 7.60 24.85 -10.21
CA TYR A 383 7.20 23.93 -11.28
C TYR A 383 5.69 23.83 -11.49
N ASN A 384 4.87 24.37 -10.56
CA ASN A 384 3.43 24.16 -10.55
C ASN A 384 2.73 24.60 -11.85
N SER A 385 3.21 25.66 -12.50
CA SER A 385 2.62 26.16 -13.76
C SER A 385 3.28 25.62 -15.03
N SER A 386 4.50 25.08 -14.94
CA SER A 386 5.29 24.65 -16.11
C SER A 386 5.29 23.14 -16.34
N ILE A 387 5.09 22.34 -15.27
CA ILE A 387 5.02 20.89 -15.31
C ILE A 387 3.72 20.46 -14.63
N ILE A 388 2.73 20.10 -15.44
CA ILE A 388 1.36 19.92 -14.99
C ILE A 388 0.83 18.53 -15.31
N VAL A 389 -0.26 18.17 -14.65
CA VAL A 389 -1.11 17.02 -14.98
C VAL A 389 -2.50 17.53 -15.30
N ARG A 390 -3.36 16.65 -15.82
CA ARG A 390 -4.78 16.98 -15.98
C ARG A 390 -5.50 16.84 -14.64
N GLU A 391 -5.82 17.96 -14.00
CA GLU A 391 -6.46 18.01 -12.68
C GLU A 391 -7.95 17.65 -12.74
N GLY A 392 -8.60 17.73 -13.90
CA GLY A 392 -9.98 17.29 -14.08
C GLY A 392 -10.17 15.76 -14.08
N LEU A 393 -9.10 14.97 -13.96
CA LEU A 393 -9.16 13.51 -13.88
C LEU A 393 -9.34 13.02 -12.45
N ARG A 394 -10.24 12.06 -12.26
CA ARG A 394 -10.48 11.36 -10.99
C ARG A 394 -9.87 9.97 -11.00
N CYS A 395 -9.88 9.32 -9.85
CA CYS A 395 -9.52 7.90 -9.75
C CYS A 395 -10.42 6.99 -10.60
N CYS A 396 -11.71 7.31 -10.73
CA CYS A 396 -12.65 6.55 -11.58
C CYS A 396 -12.53 6.87 -13.07
N SER A 397 -11.92 8.00 -13.46
CA SER A 397 -11.74 8.36 -14.88
C SER A 397 -10.90 7.31 -15.60
N THR A 398 -11.25 7.02 -16.85
CA THR A 398 -10.44 6.22 -17.76
C THR A 398 -9.08 6.87 -18.01
N MET A 399 -8.18 6.16 -18.67
CA MET A 399 -6.92 6.72 -19.16
C MET A 399 -7.20 7.86 -20.13
N GLU A 400 -6.36 8.90 -20.06
CA GLU A 400 -6.43 9.99 -21.03
C GLU A 400 -5.92 9.52 -22.40
N THR A 401 -6.56 10.00 -23.48
CA THR A 401 -6.25 9.54 -24.85
C THR A 401 -4.84 9.94 -25.30
N THR A 402 -4.31 11.03 -24.74
CA THR A 402 -2.95 11.56 -24.94
C THR A 402 -1.86 10.63 -24.40
N TYR A 403 -2.15 9.81 -23.39
CA TYR A 403 -1.21 8.82 -22.85
C TYR A 403 -0.69 7.85 -23.93
N TYR A 404 -1.58 7.49 -24.85
CA TYR A 404 -1.27 6.57 -25.94
C TYR A 404 -0.77 7.26 -27.20
N SER A 405 -0.53 8.57 -27.14
CA SER A 405 0.14 9.26 -28.24
C SER A 405 1.63 8.95 -28.18
N LYS A 406 2.22 8.57 -29.31
CA LYS A 406 3.67 8.36 -29.43
C LYS A 406 4.38 9.63 -29.91
N SER A 407 3.78 10.80 -29.67
CA SER A 407 4.21 12.07 -30.28
C SER A 407 5.53 12.60 -29.71
N THR A 408 5.85 12.30 -28.45
CA THR A 408 7.09 12.80 -27.83
C THR A 408 7.76 11.79 -26.92
N VAL A 409 6.99 10.97 -26.21
CA VAL A 409 7.51 9.89 -25.37
C VAL A 409 6.74 8.60 -25.68
N SER A 410 7.43 7.46 -25.64
CA SER A 410 6.80 6.15 -25.75
C SER A 410 6.53 5.61 -24.36
N LEU A 411 5.27 5.65 -23.92
CA LEU A 411 4.85 5.11 -22.62
C LEU A 411 4.42 3.64 -22.76
N PRO A 412 4.59 2.81 -21.72
CA PRO A 412 4.14 1.42 -21.74
C PRO A 412 2.64 1.32 -22.02
N ALA A 413 2.25 0.29 -22.78
CA ALA A 413 0.84 0.01 -23.02
C ALA A 413 0.14 -0.35 -21.71
N VAL A 414 -1.02 0.27 -21.47
CA VAL A 414 -1.88 -0.03 -20.32
C VAL A 414 -3.33 -0.15 -20.77
N CYS A 415 -4.16 -0.88 -20.02
CA CYS A 415 -5.59 -0.94 -20.26
C CYS A 415 -6.21 0.47 -20.16
N PHE A 416 -7.03 0.84 -21.14
CA PHE A 416 -7.70 2.15 -21.20
C PHE A 416 -8.60 2.43 -20.01
N HIS A 417 -9.21 1.41 -19.42
CA HIS A 417 -10.18 1.56 -18.35
C HIS A 417 -9.52 1.58 -16.96
N CYS A 418 -8.64 0.62 -16.68
CA CYS A 418 -8.07 0.41 -15.35
C CYS A 418 -6.59 0.79 -15.21
N GLY A 419 -5.85 1.03 -16.31
CA GLY A 419 -4.43 1.38 -16.27
C GLY A 419 -3.46 0.22 -15.98
N VAL A 420 -3.92 -1.03 -15.97
CA VAL A 420 -3.07 -2.22 -15.80
C VAL A 420 -2.12 -2.36 -17.01
N ALA A 421 -0.83 -2.59 -16.75
CA ALA A 421 0.23 -2.59 -17.76
C ALA A 421 0.65 -3.99 -18.27
N LYS A 422 0.25 -5.07 -17.60
CA LYS A 422 0.70 -6.42 -17.95
C LYS A 422 0.06 -6.86 -19.27
N SER A 423 0.88 -7.15 -20.27
CA SER A 423 0.44 -7.56 -21.60
C SER A 423 -0.30 -8.90 -21.58
N SER A 424 0.06 -9.82 -20.68
CA SER A 424 -0.67 -11.08 -20.43
C SER A 424 -2.13 -10.86 -20.04
N ASP A 425 -2.44 -9.70 -19.46
CA ASP A 425 -3.76 -9.40 -18.95
C ASP A 425 -4.63 -8.73 -20.04
N PHE A 426 -4.07 -8.42 -21.23
CA PHE A 426 -4.83 -7.83 -22.33
C PHE A 426 -5.66 -8.85 -23.08
N ALA A 427 -6.90 -8.48 -23.37
CA ALA A 427 -7.78 -9.29 -24.20
C ALA A 427 -7.24 -9.30 -25.64
N ALA A 428 -7.07 -10.50 -26.20
CA ALA A 428 -6.57 -10.73 -27.55
C ALA A 428 -7.51 -11.62 -28.38
N ASP A 429 -8.77 -11.75 -27.96
CA ASP A 429 -9.78 -12.57 -28.62
C ASP A 429 -10.20 -12.03 -29.99
N GLN A 430 -10.99 -12.84 -30.69
CA GLN A 430 -11.42 -12.59 -32.06
C GLN A 430 -12.18 -11.26 -32.24
N ASN A 431 -12.87 -10.76 -31.21
CA ASN A 431 -13.53 -9.46 -31.27
C ASN A 431 -12.48 -8.33 -31.35
N ILE A 432 -11.46 -8.36 -30.50
CA ILE A 432 -10.38 -7.36 -30.51
C ILE A 432 -9.61 -7.39 -31.84
N GLN A 433 -9.34 -8.59 -32.36
CA GLN A 433 -8.69 -8.75 -33.67
C GLN A 433 -9.53 -8.17 -34.81
N SER A 434 -10.84 -8.40 -34.79
CA SER A 434 -11.80 -7.82 -35.75
C SER A 434 -11.81 -6.29 -35.67
N LEU A 435 -11.81 -5.72 -34.45
CA LEU A 435 -11.71 -4.27 -34.27
C LEU A 435 -10.38 -3.72 -34.80
N GLN A 436 -9.26 -4.43 -34.61
CA GLN A 436 -7.95 -4.01 -35.13
C GLN A 436 -7.89 -4.03 -36.67
N ALA A 437 -8.63 -4.93 -37.31
CA ALA A 437 -8.81 -4.95 -38.77
C ALA A 437 -9.69 -3.79 -39.26
N GLN A 438 -10.70 -3.40 -38.49
CA GLN A 438 -11.68 -2.39 -38.87
C GLN A 438 -11.28 -0.96 -38.52
N TYR A 439 -10.42 -0.74 -37.54
CA TYR A 439 -10.09 0.59 -37.01
C TYR A 439 -8.58 0.86 -37.00
N SER A 440 -8.18 2.11 -37.23
CA SER A 440 -6.76 2.51 -37.21
C SER A 440 -6.22 2.59 -35.78
N VAL A 441 -7.07 2.88 -34.81
CA VAL A 441 -6.74 2.89 -33.39
C VAL A 441 -7.69 1.98 -32.64
N VAL A 442 -7.13 1.01 -31.91
CA VAL A 442 -7.82 0.20 -30.90
C VAL A 442 -7.03 0.34 -29.61
N ARG A 443 -7.65 0.91 -28.57
CA ARG A 443 -6.99 1.08 -27.27
C ARG A 443 -6.96 -0.26 -26.52
N PRO A 444 -5.85 -0.59 -25.83
CA PRO A 444 -5.77 -1.84 -25.07
C PRO A 444 -6.88 -1.94 -24.01
N ILE A 445 -7.45 -3.13 -23.86
CA ILE A 445 -8.39 -3.48 -22.80
C ILE A 445 -7.91 -4.77 -22.12
N CYS A 446 -8.00 -4.84 -20.79
CA CYS A 446 -7.68 -6.07 -20.07
C CYS A 446 -8.87 -7.02 -20.01
N VAL A 447 -8.61 -8.32 -19.88
CA VAL A 447 -9.61 -9.40 -19.77
C VAL A 447 -10.65 -9.05 -18.70
N LYS A 448 -10.20 -8.71 -17.48
CA LYS A 448 -11.10 -8.31 -16.39
C LYS A 448 -12.05 -7.17 -16.74
N CYS A 449 -11.54 -6.09 -17.36
CA CYS A 449 -12.41 -4.97 -17.74
C CYS A 449 -13.41 -5.37 -18.83
N LYS A 450 -13.03 -6.30 -19.72
CA LYS A 450 -13.93 -6.82 -20.73
C LYS A 450 -15.01 -7.72 -20.10
N ASP A 451 -14.64 -8.57 -19.16
CA ASP A 451 -15.56 -9.43 -18.40
C ASP A 451 -16.53 -8.60 -17.54
N ASP A 452 -16.07 -7.45 -17.02
CA ASP A 452 -16.91 -6.42 -16.39
C ASP A 452 -17.84 -5.69 -17.39
N GLY A 453 -17.92 -6.13 -18.65
CA GLY A 453 -18.78 -5.57 -19.68
C GLY A 453 -18.29 -4.28 -20.34
N LYS A 454 -17.01 -3.89 -20.17
CA LYS A 454 -16.47 -2.69 -20.82
C LYS A 454 -16.00 -2.99 -22.23
N GLU A 455 -16.20 -2.02 -23.12
CA GLU A 455 -15.83 -2.14 -24.52
C GLU A 455 -14.43 -1.55 -24.81
N ALA A 456 -13.79 -2.08 -25.86
CA ALA A 456 -12.55 -1.51 -26.38
C ALA A 456 -12.84 -0.17 -27.08
N ILE A 457 -12.05 0.86 -26.75
CA ILE A 457 -12.21 2.18 -27.37
C ILE A 457 -11.49 2.21 -28.72
N VAL A 458 -12.23 2.54 -29.78
CA VAL A 458 -11.73 2.55 -31.16
C VAL A 458 -11.82 3.94 -31.80
N ARG A 459 -10.98 4.20 -32.81
CA ARG A 459 -11.03 5.41 -33.63
C ARG A 459 -10.53 5.14 -35.05
N GLY A 460 -11.06 5.90 -36.01
CA GLY A 460 -10.57 5.93 -37.40
C GLY A 460 -10.91 4.66 -38.18
N LYS A 461 -12.20 4.48 -38.50
CA LYS A 461 -12.69 3.34 -39.28
C LYS A 461 -11.92 3.24 -40.60
N ARG A 462 -11.34 2.08 -40.89
CA ARG A 462 -10.59 1.80 -42.12
C ARG A 462 -11.58 1.55 -43.23
N ASN A 463 -11.46 2.30 -44.33
CA ASN A 463 -12.26 2.05 -45.53
C ASN A 463 -11.70 0.84 -46.29
N VAL A 464 -12.37 -0.31 -46.17
CA VAL A 464 -11.99 -1.59 -46.82
C VAL A 464 -12.14 -1.55 -48.37
N LYS A 465 -12.69 -0.47 -48.94
CA LYS A 465 -12.99 -0.37 -50.39
C LYS A 465 -11.78 -0.13 -51.33
N ARG A 466 -10.53 -0.12 -50.85
CA ARG A 466 -9.36 0.22 -51.70
C ARG A 466 -8.31 -0.89 -51.90
N LEU A 467 -8.64 -2.15 -51.59
CA LEU A 467 -7.75 -3.32 -51.80
C LEU A 467 -8.20 -4.26 -52.94
N ARG A 468 -9.07 -3.81 -53.84
CA ARG A 468 -9.37 -4.49 -55.11
C ARG A 468 -9.07 -3.56 -56.27
N LYS A 469 -7.79 -3.35 -56.56
CA LYS A 469 -7.21 -2.94 -57.86
C LYS A 469 -5.71 -2.75 -57.64
N MET A 470 -4.98 -3.86 -57.68
CA MET A 470 -3.67 -4.00 -58.31
C MET A 470 -3.56 -5.46 -58.75
#